data_AF-A0A6J1CL39-F1
#
_entry.id   AF-A0A6J1CL39-F1
#
_cell.length_a   1.000
_cell.length_b   1.000
_cell.length_c   1.000
_cell.angle_alpha   90.00
_cell.angle_beta   90.00
_cell.angle_gamma   90.00
#
_symmetry.space_group_name_H-M   'P 1'
#
loop_
_entity.id
_entity.type
_entity.pdbx_description
1 polymer ?
#
loop_
_entity_poly.entity_id
_entity_poly.type
_entity_poly.pdbx_seq_one_letter_code
_entity_poly.pdbx_strand_id
1 'polypeptide(L)'
;MDQGDFSRLAESMAEFVESKTSLVIGPIHRPPLFSKNQLAILIIAMLISAPFALRKVIAGETLLNDRKVWLVGAIFIYFFSVAGTMHNIIRKMPMFLADRNDPSKLIFFYQGSGMQLGAEGFAVGFLYTIVGLLLAFITHVLVKVRNANTQRVVMMVALFVSFWAVKKVVYLDNWKTGYGIHGYWPSSWN
;
A
#
# COMPACT_ATOMS: atom_id res chain seq x y z
N MET A 1 -25.28 -6.34 3.46
CA MET A 1 -24.53 -7.62 3.30
C MET A 1 -23.84 -7.55 1.96
N ASP A 2 -22.51 -7.59 1.95
CA ASP A 2 -21.69 -7.20 0.81
C ASP A 2 -21.68 -8.26 -0.30
N GLN A 3 -22.08 -7.85 -1.51
CA GLN A 3 -22.08 -8.68 -2.71
C GLN A 3 -20.68 -9.14 -3.15
N GLY A 4 -19.61 -8.63 -2.51
CA GLY A 4 -18.22 -8.99 -2.80
C GLY A 4 -17.78 -10.36 -2.27
N ASP A 5 -18.41 -10.86 -1.20
CA ASP A 5 -18.06 -12.16 -0.60
C ASP A 5 -18.63 -13.36 -1.38
N PHE A 6 -19.55 -13.12 -2.32
CA PHE A 6 -20.18 -14.18 -3.11
C PHE A 6 -19.25 -14.85 -4.12
N SER A 7 -18.12 -14.23 -4.47
CA SER A 7 -17.47 -14.55 -5.75
C SER A 7 -16.64 -15.84 -5.76
N ARG A 8 -15.97 -16.26 -4.67
CA ARG A 8 -14.94 -17.32 -4.80
C ARG A 8 -14.64 -18.20 -3.58
N LEU A 9 -15.43 -18.15 -2.51
CA LEU A 9 -15.15 -18.94 -1.29
C LEU A 9 -16.13 -20.11 -1.17
N ALA A 10 -15.64 -21.27 -0.72
CA ALA A 10 -16.49 -22.45 -0.48
C ALA A 10 -17.66 -22.13 0.48
N GLU A 11 -17.48 -21.14 1.35
CA GLU A 11 -18.50 -20.63 2.28
C GLU A 11 -19.65 -19.92 1.56
N SER A 12 -19.38 -19.12 0.52
CA SER A 12 -20.44 -18.42 -0.20
C SER A 12 -21.29 -19.37 -1.05
N MET A 13 -20.68 -20.44 -1.58
CA MET A 13 -21.40 -21.50 -2.29
C MET A 13 -22.24 -22.36 -1.35
N ALA A 14 -21.71 -22.66 -0.15
CA ALA A 14 -22.48 -23.38 0.86
C ALA A 14 -23.69 -22.55 1.32
N GLU A 15 -23.49 -21.27 1.65
CA GLU A 15 -24.56 -20.37 2.06
C GLU A 15 -25.62 -20.18 0.94
N PHE A 16 -25.19 -20.10 -0.32
CA PHE A 16 -26.12 -20.05 -1.46
C PHE A 16 -27.00 -21.30 -1.57
N VAL A 17 -26.40 -22.50 -1.46
CA VAL A 17 -27.14 -23.76 -1.57
C VAL A 17 -28.09 -23.94 -0.39
N GLU A 18 -27.65 -23.63 0.84
CA GLU A 18 -28.49 -23.66 2.04
C GLU A 18 -29.69 -22.70 1.92
N SER A 19 -29.48 -21.49 1.37
CA SER A 19 -30.57 -20.52 1.14
C SER A 19 -31.62 -20.99 0.11
N LYS A 20 -31.25 -21.86 -0.84
CA LYS A 20 -32.13 -22.33 -1.91
C LYS A 20 -32.78 -23.68 -1.63
N THR A 21 -32.12 -24.52 -0.84
CA THR A 21 -32.58 -25.90 -0.57
C THR A 21 -32.98 -26.13 0.88
N SER A 22 -32.79 -25.16 1.78
CA SER A 22 -33.06 -25.25 3.22
C SER A 22 -32.39 -26.46 3.90
N LEU A 23 -31.35 -27.01 3.27
CA LEU A 23 -30.56 -28.11 3.77
C LEU A 23 -29.30 -27.56 4.43
N VAL A 24 -29.09 -27.91 5.70
CA VAL A 24 -27.91 -27.50 6.47
C VAL A 24 -26.69 -28.21 5.90
N ILE A 25 -25.74 -27.43 5.38
CA ILE A 25 -24.49 -27.97 4.85
C ILE A 25 -23.52 -28.17 6.01
N GLY A 26 -22.89 -29.34 6.07
CA GLY A 26 -21.91 -29.68 7.11
C GLY A 26 -20.69 -28.75 7.14
N PRO A 27 -19.89 -28.77 8.22
CA PRO A 27 -18.80 -27.82 8.43
C PRO A 27 -17.72 -27.94 7.36
N ILE A 28 -17.39 -26.81 6.71
CA ILE A 28 -16.34 -26.74 5.69
C ILE A 28 -14.98 -26.96 6.35
N HIS A 29 -14.39 -28.13 6.11
CA HIS A 29 -13.06 -28.48 6.61
C HIS A 29 -12.00 -27.79 5.76
N ARG A 30 -11.28 -26.84 6.38
CA ARG A 30 -10.12 -26.21 5.78
C ARG A 30 -8.88 -27.04 6.16
N PRO A 31 -8.21 -27.73 5.22
CA PRO A 31 -6.94 -28.37 5.54
C PRO A 31 -5.94 -27.29 5.97
N PRO A 32 -5.13 -27.52 7.01
CA PRO A 32 -4.07 -26.59 7.36
C PRO A 32 -3.13 -26.44 6.15
N LEU A 33 -2.73 -25.21 5.84
CA LEU A 33 -1.86 -24.89 4.69
C LEU A 33 -0.54 -25.67 4.72
N PHE A 34 -0.11 -26.10 5.91
CA PHE A 34 1.07 -26.93 6.12
C PHE A 34 0.70 -28.14 6.98
N SER A 35 1.19 -29.32 6.58
CA SER A 35 1.08 -30.51 7.42
C SER A 35 1.93 -30.34 8.69
N LYS A 36 1.50 -30.94 9.82
CA LYS A 36 2.24 -30.90 11.09
C LYS A 36 3.70 -31.36 10.94
N ASN A 37 3.94 -32.32 10.04
CA ASN A 37 5.27 -32.83 9.74
C ASN A 37 6.11 -31.82 8.94
N GLN A 38 5.50 -31.09 7.99
CA GLN A 38 6.18 -30.02 7.26
C GLN A 38 6.55 -28.86 8.19
N LEU A 39 5.66 -28.50 9.12
CA LEU A 39 5.92 -27.49 10.14
C LEU A 39 7.09 -27.93 11.04
N ALA A 40 7.11 -29.18 11.49
CA ALA A 40 8.20 -29.73 12.29
C ALA A 40 9.54 -29.71 11.55
N ILE A 41 9.57 -30.12 10.28
CA ILE A 41 10.78 -30.06 9.44
C ILE A 41 11.25 -28.62 9.27
N LEU A 42 10.33 -27.67 9.06
CA LEU A 42 10.65 -26.25 8.89
C LEU A 42 11.23 -25.67 10.18
N ILE A 43 10.67 -26.00 11.34
CA ILE A 43 11.20 -25.62 12.65
C ILE A 43 12.60 -26.20 12.86
N ILE A 44 12.81 -27.49 12.57
CA ILE A 44 14.12 -28.14 12.72
C ILE A 44 15.15 -27.50 11.77
N ALA A 45 14.79 -27.27 10.50
CA ALA A 45 15.64 -26.59 9.53
C ALA A 45 15.98 -25.17 9.97
N MET A 46 15.01 -24.43 10.53
CA MET A 46 15.22 -23.10 11.09
C MET A 46 16.18 -23.17 12.28
N LEU A 47 16.01 -24.11 13.20
CA LEU A 47 16.86 -24.30 14.38
C LEU A 47 18.30 -24.66 14.00
N ILE A 48 18.49 -25.53 13.01
CA ILE A 48 19.81 -25.92 12.49
C ILE A 48 20.46 -24.73 11.78
N SER A 49 19.70 -23.97 10.98
CA SER A 49 20.21 -22.81 10.24
C SER A 49 20.49 -21.58 11.13
N ALA A 50 19.80 -21.45 12.26
CA ALA A 50 19.91 -20.32 13.18
C ALA A 50 21.34 -20.03 13.64
N PRO A 51 22.14 -20.99 14.14
CA PRO A 51 23.52 -20.73 14.54
C PRO A 51 24.42 -20.31 13.37
N PHE A 52 24.20 -20.84 12.16
CA PHE A 52 24.98 -20.44 10.97
C PHE A 52 24.61 -19.03 10.50
N ALA A 53 23.32 -18.71 10.49
CA ALA A 53 22.82 -17.38 10.17
C ALA A 53 23.30 -16.37 11.22
N LEU A 54 23.21 -16.70 12.51
CA LEU A 54 23.64 -15.82 13.60
C LEU A 54 25.14 -15.55 13.56
N ARG A 55 25.98 -16.56 13.28
CA ARG A 55 27.42 -16.37 13.06
C ARG A 55 27.69 -15.41 11.88
N LYS A 56 26.98 -15.57 10.76
CA LYS A 56 27.11 -14.67 9.60
C LYS A 56 26.64 -13.25 9.90
N VAL A 57 25.59 -13.09 10.70
CA VAL A 57 25.08 -11.77 11.12
C VAL A 57 26.10 -11.07 12.02
N ILE A 58 26.66 -11.76 13.01
CA ILE A 58 27.68 -11.22 13.92
C ILE A 58 28.97 -10.86 13.16
N ALA A 59 29.35 -11.67 12.16
CA ALA A 59 30.50 -11.40 11.30
C ALA A 59 30.31 -10.19 10.37
N GLY A 60 29.10 -9.63 10.30
CA GLY A 60 28.81 -8.42 9.53
C GLY A 60 28.75 -8.62 8.01
N GLU A 61 28.86 -9.85 7.51
CA GLU A 61 28.82 -10.19 6.08
C GLU A 61 27.38 -10.29 5.52
N THR A 62 26.38 -9.91 6.31
CA THR A 62 24.96 -10.05 5.92
C THR A 62 24.34 -8.72 5.52
N LEU A 63 23.35 -8.80 4.62
CA LEU A 63 22.54 -7.66 4.19
C LEU A 63 21.84 -6.94 5.37
N LEU A 64 21.61 -7.63 6.49
CA LEU A 64 21.01 -7.07 7.70
C LEU A 64 21.92 -6.06 8.40
N ASN A 65 23.22 -6.06 8.12
CA ASN A 65 24.16 -5.12 8.73
C ASN A 65 24.31 -3.82 7.91
N ASP A 66 23.81 -3.80 6.67
CA ASP A 66 23.88 -2.61 5.82
C ASP A 66 22.78 -1.60 6.21
N ARG A 67 23.19 -0.39 6.61
CA ARG A 67 22.30 0.74 6.90
C ARG A 67 21.34 1.04 5.74
N LYS A 68 21.75 0.81 4.49
CA LYS A 68 20.90 1.07 3.31
C LYS A 68 19.69 0.13 3.29
N VAL A 69 19.86 -1.12 3.69
CA VAL A 69 18.77 -2.10 3.75
C VAL A 69 17.73 -1.67 4.79
N TRP A 70 18.18 -1.22 5.96
CA TRP A 70 17.29 -0.65 6.98
C TRP A 70 16.58 0.63 6.53
N LEU A 71 17.28 1.51 5.82
CA LEU A 71 16.69 2.72 5.27
C LEU A 71 15.59 2.40 4.24
N VAL A 72 15.85 1.46 3.32
CA VAL A 72 14.84 0.99 2.36
C VAL A 72 13.67 0.31 3.07
N GLY A 73 13.95 -0.53 4.07
CA GLY A 73 12.91 -1.16 4.89
C GLY A 73 12.03 -0.15 5.64
N ALA A 74 12.62 0.92 6.18
CA ALA A 74 11.88 1.98 6.86
C ALA A 74 10.97 2.75 5.88
N ILE A 75 11.47 3.10 4.69
CA ILE A 75 10.67 3.74 3.63
C ILE A 75 9.52 2.82 3.20
N PHE A 76 9.78 1.52 3.11
CA PHE A 76 8.76 0.53 2.77
C PHE A 76 7.64 0.50 3.82
N ILE A 77 7.98 0.43 5.11
CA ILE A 77 6.99 0.47 6.20
C ILE A 77 6.20 1.79 6.17
N TYR A 78 6.88 2.92 5.96
CA TYR A 78 6.24 4.22 5.83
C TYR A 78 5.22 4.26 4.68
N PHE A 79 5.59 3.75 3.50
CA PHE A 79 4.69 3.67 2.35
C PHE A 79 3.41 2.89 2.67
N PHE A 80 3.52 1.71 3.29
CA PHE A 80 2.34 0.91 3.66
C PHE A 80 1.46 1.60 4.71
N SER A 81 2.07 2.32 5.65
CA SER A 81 1.35 3.11 6.64
C SER A 81 0.55 4.25 6.00
N VAL A 82 1.18 5.05 5.13
CA VAL A 82 0.56 6.20 4.47
C VAL A 82 -0.49 5.78 3.43
N ALA A 83 -0.29 4.65 2.75
CA ALA A 83 -1.23 4.14 1.75
C ALA A 83 -2.58 3.67 2.33
N GLY A 84 -2.75 3.67 3.66
CA GLY A 84 -4.00 3.24 4.29
C GLY A 84 -4.20 1.73 4.27
N THR A 85 -3.12 0.95 4.21
CA THR A 85 -3.23 -0.52 4.16
C THR A 85 -3.95 -1.11 5.37
N MET A 86 -3.82 -0.48 6.54
CA MET A 86 -4.59 -0.85 7.73
C MET A 86 -6.10 -0.69 7.54
N HIS A 87 -6.55 0.39 6.88
CA HIS A 87 -7.96 0.57 6.53
C HIS A 87 -8.44 -0.56 5.61
N ASN A 88 -7.63 -0.91 4.62
CA ASN A 88 -7.97 -1.97 3.66
C ASN A 88 -8.07 -3.35 4.33
N ILE A 89 -7.16 -3.67 5.25
CA ILE A 89 -7.15 -4.97 5.96
C ILE A 89 -8.34 -5.07 6.90
N ILE A 90 -8.62 -4.04 7.70
CA ILE A 90 -9.70 -4.08 8.71
C ILE A 90 -11.07 -4.19 8.04
N ARG A 91 -11.29 -3.44 6.96
CA ARG A 91 -12.58 -3.38 6.26
C ARG A 91 -12.68 -4.34 5.08
N LYS A 92 -11.66 -5.18 4.87
CA LYS A 92 -11.56 -6.11 3.73
C LYS A 92 -11.88 -5.42 2.39
N MET A 93 -11.33 -4.22 2.20
CA MET A 93 -11.60 -3.42 1.00
C MET A 93 -11.01 -4.10 -0.25
N PRO A 94 -11.77 -4.21 -1.36
CA PRO A 94 -11.23 -4.73 -2.61
C PRO A 94 -10.21 -3.76 -3.22
N MET A 95 -9.26 -4.32 -3.97
CA MET A 95 -8.25 -3.51 -4.69
C MET A 95 -8.87 -2.66 -5.80
N PHE A 96 -9.91 -3.18 -6.43
CA PHE A 96 -10.66 -2.56 -7.53
C PHE A 96 -12.10 -3.08 -7.50
N LEU A 97 -13.02 -2.30 -8.03
CA LEU A 97 -14.41 -2.71 -8.23
C LEU A 97 -14.68 -2.87 -9.73
N ALA A 98 -15.46 -3.88 -10.12
CA ALA A 98 -16.01 -3.91 -11.47
C ALA A 98 -17.18 -2.92 -11.56
N ASP A 99 -17.25 -2.16 -12.66
CA ASP A 99 -18.37 -1.24 -12.89
C ASP A 99 -19.69 -2.01 -12.91
N ARG A 100 -20.70 -1.48 -12.22
CA ARG A 100 -22.03 -2.06 -12.12
C ARG A 100 -22.72 -2.10 -13.48
N ASN A 101 -22.41 -1.15 -14.35
CA ASN A 101 -23.03 -1.01 -15.67
C ASN A 101 -22.24 -1.72 -16.78
N ASP A 102 -20.92 -1.88 -16.62
CA ASP A 102 -20.03 -2.55 -17.58
C ASP A 102 -19.03 -3.47 -16.85
N PRO A 103 -19.27 -4.79 -16.77
CA PRO A 103 -18.39 -5.73 -16.06
C PRO A 103 -16.95 -5.79 -16.58
N SER A 104 -16.69 -5.25 -17.78
CA SER A 104 -15.38 -5.16 -18.41
C SER A 104 -14.53 -3.97 -17.92
N LYS A 105 -15.14 -2.99 -17.22
CA LYS A 105 -14.44 -1.80 -16.71
C LYS A 105 -14.09 -1.98 -15.24
N LEU A 106 -12.82 -1.78 -14.93
CA LEU A 106 -12.29 -1.79 -13.56
C LEU A 106 -12.20 -0.37 -13.03
N ILE A 107 -12.90 -0.11 -11.93
CA ILE A 107 -12.91 1.15 -11.19
C ILE A 107 -11.87 1.04 -10.07
N PHE A 108 -10.81 1.84 -10.18
CA PHE A 108 -9.72 1.92 -9.21
C PHE A 108 -9.90 3.05 -8.18
N PHE A 109 -10.78 4.01 -8.46
CA PHE A 109 -11.07 5.16 -7.60
C PHE A 109 -12.56 5.24 -7.34
N TYR A 110 -12.94 5.33 -6.07
CA TYR A 110 -14.34 5.42 -5.68
C TYR A 110 -14.70 6.83 -5.22
N GLN A 111 -15.81 7.37 -5.72
CA GLN A 111 -16.29 8.68 -5.35
C GLN A 111 -17.12 8.58 -4.06
N GLY A 112 -16.53 8.99 -2.93
CA GLY A 112 -17.18 8.99 -1.61
C GLY A 112 -16.17 9.09 -0.46
N SER A 113 -16.44 9.91 0.55
CA SER A 113 -15.50 10.21 1.64
C SER A 113 -15.32 9.07 2.66
N GLY A 114 -16.22 8.09 2.68
CA GLY A 114 -16.22 7.00 3.67
C GLY A 114 -15.63 5.68 3.19
N MET A 115 -15.27 5.56 1.90
CA MET A 115 -14.78 4.33 1.29
C MET A 115 -13.48 4.60 0.53
N GLN A 116 -12.47 3.77 0.76
CA GLN A 116 -11.18 3.85 0.08
C GLN A 116 -10.85 2.49 -0.52
N LEU A 117 -10.59 2.47 -1.83
CA LEU A 117 -10.15 1.26 -2.50
C LEU A 117 -8.66 1.02 -2.27
N GLY A 118 -8.24 -0.24 -2.35
CA GLY A 118 -6.84 -0.60 -2.16
C GLY A 118 -5.90 0.09 -3.16
N ALA A 119 -6.24 0.06 -4.45
CA ALA A 119 -5.45 0.71 -5.49
C ALA A 119 -5.40 2.23 -5.34
N GLU A 120 -6.50 2.85 -4.93
CA GLU A 120 -6.56 4.29 -4.63
C GLU A 120 -5.59 4.67 -3.51
N GLY A 121 -5.62 3.93 -2.39
CA GLY A 121 -4.72 4.16 -1.27
C GLY A 121 -3.25 4.00 -1.65
N PHE A 122 -2.90 2.99 -2.43
CA PHE A 122 -1.54 2.82 -2.95
C PHE A 122 -1.12 3.94 -3.91
N ALA A 123 -2.01 4.39 -4.80
CA ALA A 123 -1.71 5.47 -5.73
C ALA A 123 -1.46 6.80 -5.01
N VAL A 124 -2.30 7.14 -4.03
CA VAL A 124 -2.14 8.36 -3.22
C VAL A 124 -0.89 8.25 -2.33
N GLY A 125 -0.70 7.11 -1.64
CA GLY A 125 0.48 6.87 -0.81
C GLY A 125 1.79 6.93 -1.60
N PHE A 126 1.78 6.51 -2.87
CA PHE A 126 2.93 6.62 -3.78
C PHE A 126 3.28 8.08 -4.10
N LEU A 127 2.26 8.92 -4.37
CA LEU A 127 2.48 10.35 -4.61
C LEU A 127 3.13 11.03 -3.41
N TYR A 128 2.65 10.75 -2.18
CA TYR A 128 3.26 11.28 -0.95
C TYR A 128 4.71 10.80 -0.78
N THR A 129 4.96 9.52 -1.02
CA THR A 129 6.29 8.93 -0.85
C THR A 129 7.29 9.49 -1.87
N ILE A 130 6.88 9.70 -3.13
CA ILE A 130 7.73 10.35 -4.14
C ILE A 130 8.16 11.75 -3.69
N VAL A 131 7.23 12.57 -3.20
CA VAL A 131 7.54 13.93 -2.76
C VAL A 131 8.53 13.90 -1.59
N GLY A 132 8.31 13.02 -0.61
CA GLY A 132 9.24 12.83 0.50
C GLY A 132 10.62 12.36 0.07
N LEU A 133 10.70 11.40 -0.85
CA LEU A 133 11.96 10.90 -1.40
C LEU A 133 12.70 11.94 -2.23
N LEU A 134 11.99 12.73 -3.04
CA LEU A 134 12.57 13.85 -3.78
C LEU A 134 13.17 14.89 -2.82
N LEU A 135 12.46 15.23 -1.75
CA LEU A 135 12.97 16.16 -0.75
C LEU A 135 14.25 15.62 -0.09
N ALA A 136 14.25 14.35 0.33
CA ALA A 136 15.43 13.69 0.89
C ALA A 136 16.61 13.63 -0.11
N PHE A 137 16.32 13.40 -1.39
CA PHE A 137 17.32 13.38 -2.46
C PHE A 137 17.96 14.75 -2.68
N ILE A 138 17.15 15.81 -2.72
CA ILE A 138 17.62 17.20 -2.88
C ILE A 138 18.53 17.59 -1.71
N THR A 139 18.16 17.23 -0.48
CA THR A 139 18.93 17.65 0.72
C THR A 139 20.21 16.85 0.92
N HIS A 140 20.21 15.54 0.68
CA HIS A 140 21.36 14.68 1.02
C HIS A 140 22.26 14.31 -0.17
N VAL A 141 21.71 14.17 -1.37
CA VAL A 141 22.46 13.68 -2.54
C VAL A 141 22.84 14.84 -3.45
N LEU A 142 21.87 15.69 -3.78
CA LEU A 142 22.06 16.74 -4.76
C LEU A 142 23.10 17.79 -4.32
N VAL A 143 23.22 18.04 -3.02
CA VAL A 143 24.23 18.95 -2.43
C VAL A 143 25.67 18.47 -2.67
N LYS A 144 25.89 17.17 -2.92
CA LYS A 144 27.22 16.61 -3.19
C LYS A 144 27.68 16.78 -4.64
N VAL A 145 26.80 17.23 -5.54
CA VAL A 145 27.09 17.39 -6.96
C VAL A 145 27.86 18.70 -7.18
N ARG A 146 29.08 18.63 -7.72
CA ARG A 146 29.90 19.83 -7.98
C ARG A 146 29.39 20.72 -9.13
N ASN A 147 28.60 20.16 -10.06
CA ASN A 147 28.13 20.91 -11.23
C ASN A 147 26.85 21.70 -10.92
N ALA A 148 26.99 23.03 -10.89
CA ALA A 148 25.88 23.93 -10.62
C ALA A 148 24.75 23.86 -11.66
N ASN A 149 25.06 23.61 -12.94
CA ASN A 149 24.03 23.49 -13.98
C ASN A 149 23.20 22.22 -13.79
N THR A 150 23.85 21.08 -13.52
CA THR A 150 23.15 19.84 -13.19
C THR A 150 22.30 20.01 -11.92
N GLN A 151 22.83 20.68 -10.89
CA GLN A 151 22.10 20.95 -9.66
C GLN A 151 20.82 21.77 -9.91
N ARG A 152 20.91 22.85 -10.70
CA ARG A 152 19.76 23.70 -11.05
C ARG A 152 18.71 22.95 -11.87
N VAL A 153 19.12 22.17 -12.86
CA VAL A 153 18.20 21.37 -13.68
C VAL A 153 17.45 20.36 -12.81
N VAL A 154 18.16 19.63 -11.96
CA VAL A 154 17.54 18.63 -11.08
C VAL A 154 16.60 19.30 -10.06
N MET A 155 16.95 20.47 -9.50
CA MET A 155 16.03 21.22 -8.63
C MET A 155 14.76 21.66 -9.36
N MET A 156 14.88 22.16 -10.59
CA MET A 156 13.71 22.55 -11.41
C MET A 156 12.81 21.35 -11.70
N VAL A 157 13.38 20.21 -12.07
CA VAL A 157 12.62 18.96 -12.28
C VAL A 157 11.93 18.52 -10.99
N ALA A 158 12.64 18.53 -9.87
CA ALA A 158 12.06 18.10 -8.60
C ALA A 158 10.95 19.03 -8.10
N LEU A 159 11.09 20.35 -8.29
CA LEU A 159 10.02 21.32 -8.05
C LEU A 159 8.80 21.04 -8.94
N PHE A 160 9.01 20.81 -10.23
CA PHE A 160 7.93 20.52 -11.16
C PHE A 160 7.18 19.23 -10.78
N VAL A 161 7.91 18.14 -10.49
CA VAL A 161 7.32 16.87 -10.07
C VAL A 161 6.58 17.01 -8.74
N SER A 162 7.15 17.75 -7.79
CA SER A 162 6.51 17.97 -6.47
C SER A 162 5.22 18.78 -6.62
N PHE A 163 5.26 19.87 -7.40
CA PHE A 163 4.08 20.66 -7.71
C PHE A 163 3.00 19.84 -8.40
N TRP A 164 3.39 19.04 -9.40
CA TRP A 164 2.48 18.15 -10.12
C TRP A 164 1.85 17.11 -9.19
N ALA A 165 2.64 16.46 -8.34
CA ALA A 165 2.16 15.45 -7.39
C ALA A 165 1.17 16.07 -6.39
N VAL A 166 1.49 17.22 -5.80
CA VAL A 166 0.58 17.93 -4.88
C VAL A 166 -0.71 18.34 -5.58
N LYS A 167 -0.62 18.90 -6.80
CA LYS A 167 -1.80 19.24 -7.61
C LYS A 167 -2.67 18.02 -7.86
N LYS A 168 -2.07 16.85 -8.13
CA LYS A 168 -2.81 15.60 -8.36
C LYS A 168 -3.50 15.11 -7.08
N VAL A 169 -2.83 15.14 -5.94
CA VAL A 169 -3.43 14.77 -4.65
C VAL A 169 -4.62 15.68 -4.33
N VAL A 170 -4.44 17.00 -4.46
CA VAL A 170 -5.49 17.99 -4.25
C VAL A 170 -6.68 17.77 -5.19
N TYR A 171 -6.41 17.52 -6.47
CA TYR A 171 -7.46 17.26 -7.45
C TYR A 171 -8.26 16.00 -7.10
N LEU A 172 -7.57 14.92 -6.70
CA LEU A 172 -8.21 13.66 -6.29
C LEU A 172 -9.05 13.85 -5.02
N ASP A 173 -8.55 14.60 -4.05
CA ASP A 173 -9.27 14.89 -2.81
C ASP A 173 -10.54 15.70 -3.07
N ASN A 174 -10.45 16.77 -3.86
CA ASN A 174 -11.60 17.59 -4.26
C ASN A 174 -12.63 16.77 -5.03
N TRP A 175 -12.17 15.92 -5.95
CA TRP A 175 -13.05 15.03 -6.72
C TRP A 175 -13.78 14.01 -5.82
N LYS A 176 -13.09 13.50 -4.79
CA LYS A 176 -13.63 12.49 -3.88
C LYS A 176 -14.59 13.05 -2.83
N THR A 177 -14.24 14.19 -2.23
CA THR A 177 -15.01 14.81 -1.15
C THR A 177 -16.06 15.80 -1.66
N GLY A 178 -15.94 16.27 -2.90
CA GLY A 178 -16.71 17.40 -3.41
C GLY A 178 -16.31 18.73 -2.75
N TYR A 179 -15.24 18.75 -1.96
CA TYR A 179 -14.75 19.94 -1.30
C TYR A 179 -14.07 20.85 -2.33
N GLY A 180 -14.64 22.04 -2.55
CA GLY A 180 -13.95 23.09 -3.27
C GLY A 180 -12.88 23.70 -2.37
N ILE A 181 -11.62 23.74 -2.80
CA ILE A 181 -10.61 24.52 -2.08
C ILE A 181 -10.92 26.00 -2.31
N HIS A 182 -11.39 26.65 -1.26
CA HIS A 182 -11.60 28.09 -1.25
C HIS A 182 -10.25 28.71 -0.87
N GLY A 183 -9.63 29.42 -1.81
CA GLY A 183 -8.48 30.25 -1.49
C GLY A 183 -8.97 31.41 -0.60
N TYR A 184 -8.79 31.30 0.70
CA TYR A 184 -8.96 32.44 1.60
C TYR A 184 -7.80 33.40 1.36
N TRP A 185 -8.00 34.32 0.41
CA TRP A 185 -7.13 35.48 0.28
C TRP A 185 -7.51 36.45 1.41
N PRO A 186 -6.60 36.82 2.32
CA PRO A 186 -6.91 37.81 3.35
C PRO A 186 -7.33 39.11 2.65
N SER A 187 -8.61 39.49 2.81
CA SER A 187 -9.21 40.65 2.15
C SER A 187 -8.74 41.98 2.73
N SER A 188 -8.10 41.96 3.90
CA SER A 188 -7.44 43.12 4.49
C SER A 188 -6.39 42.65 5.48
N TRP A 189 -5.22 43.27 5.42
CA TRP A 189 -4.23 43.23 6.49
C TRP A 189 -4.51 44.49 7.33
N ASN A 190 -5.23 44.33 8.43
CA ASN A 190 -5.37 45.36 9.45
C ASN A 190 -4.30 45.13 10.51
#